data_AF-A0A958J0P8-F1
#
_entry.id   AF-A0A958J0P8-F1
#
_cell.length_a   1.000
_cell.length_b   1.000
_cell.length_c   1.000
_cell.angle_alpha   90.00
_cell.angle_beta   90.00
_cell.angle_gamma   90.00
#
_symmetry.space_group_name_H-M   'P 1'
#
loop_
_entity.id
_entity.type
_entity.pdbx_description
1 polymer ?
#
loop_
_entity_poly.entity_id
_entity_poly.type
_entity_poly.pdbx_seq_one_letter_code
_entity_poly.pdbx_strand_id
1 'polypeptide(L)'
;YTKSDPRAIVLKEKARELAKVKNREDELQMYLHIEEVTPQIFADVKGSTKVISPNVDFFSGFVYDMLGFDPAIYTPMFAMARVVGWSAHRIDELINGGRIIRPGYRSVAEAKDYISITKR
;
A
#
# COMPACT_ATOMS: atom_id res chain seq x y z
N TYR A 1 -3.32 0.84 -9.08
CA TYR A 1 -2.83 0.44 -10.42
C TYR A 1 -4.02 0.24 -11.34
N THR A 2 -3.92 0.59 -12.62
CA THR A 2 -5.06 0.55 -13.57
C THR A 2 -5.42 -0.87 -14.01
N LYS A 3 -4.45 -1.81 -14.01
CA LYS A 3 -4.67 -3.21 -14.44
C LYS A 3 -4.07 -4.24 -13.49
N SER A 4 -2.83 -4.02 -13.04
CA SER A 4 -2.15 -4.87 -12.06
C SER A 4 -0.95 -4.12 -11.47
N ASP A 5 -0.52 -4.47 -10.26
CA ASP A 5 0.75 -4.01 -9.71
C ASP A 5 1.88 -4.90 -10.26
N PRO A 6 2.81 -4.38 -11.08
CA PRO A 6 3.89 -5.20 -11.65
C PRO A 6 4.80 -5.80 -10.57
N ARG A 7 4.91 -5.17 -9.40
CA ARG A 7 5.70 -5.68 -8.28
C ARG A 7 5.04 -6.88 -7.62
N ALA A 8 3.70 -6.91 -7.59
CA ALA A 8 2.94 -8.04 -7.08
C ALA A 8 3.14 -9.27 -7.96
N ILE A 9 3.22 -9.10 -9.29
CA ILE A 9 3.49 -10.20 -10.24
C ILE A 9 4.84 -10.84 -9.93
N VAL A 10 5.90 -10.02 -9.82
CA VAL A 10 7.25 -10.52 -9.53
C VAL A 10 7.30 -11.21 -8.16
N LEU A 11 6.68 -10.60 -7.14
CA LEU A 11 6.68 -11.15 -5.80
C LEU A 11 5.88 -12.46 -5.70
N LYS A 12 4.80 -12.59 -6.47
CA LYS A 12 4.01 -13.82 -6.56
C LYS A 12 4.83 -15.01 -7.06
N GLU A 13 5.70 -14.80 -8.05
CA GLU A 13 6.61 -15.87 -8.51
C GLU A 13 7.60 -16.27 -7.40
N LYS A 14 8.12 -15.31 -6.64
CA LYS A 14 8.98 -15.62 -5.49
C LYS A 14 8.25 -16.27 -4.33
N ALA A 15 7.00 -15.90 -4.09
CA ALA A 15 6.15 -16.58 -3.13
C ALA A 15 5.90 -18.04 -3.51
N ARG A 16 5.73 -18.36 -4.82
CA ARG A 16 5.64 -19.75 -5.30
C ARG A 16 6.90 -20.56 -5.02
N GLU A 17 8.06 -20.00 -5.35
CA GLU A 17 9.35 -20.65 -5.10
C GLU A 17 9.53 -20.93 -3.60
N LEU A 18 9.24 -19.94 -2.74
CA LEU A 18 9.40 -20.07 -1.30
C LEU A 18 8.37 -21.02 -0.65
N ALA A 19 7.10 -20.94 -1.06
CA ALA A 19 6.05 -21.83 -0.57
C ALA A 19 6.41 -23.30 -0.80
N LYS A 20 6.99 -23.61 -1.96
CA LYS A 20 7.45 -24.96 -2.31
C LYS A 20 8.56 -25.48 -1.39
N VAL A 21 9.47 -24.61 -0.98
CA VAL A 21 10.55 -24.96 -0.04
C VAL A 21 10.03 -25.08 1.39
N LYS A 22 9.00 -24.31 1.74
CA LYS A 22 8.41 -24.26 3.08
C LYS A 22 7.24 -25.23 3.29
N ASN A 23 6.84 -25.98 2.27
CA ASN A 23 5.66 -26.86 2.26
C ASN A 23 4.36 -26.11 2.60
N ARG A 24 4.14 -24.94 2.00
CA ARG A 24 2.96 -24.06 2.22
C ARG A 24 2.20 -23.76 0.93
N GLU A 25 2.24 -24.68 -0.03
CA GLU A 25 1.56 -24.54 -1.31
C GLU A 25 0.03 -24.45 -1.17
N ASP A 26 -0.56 -25.17 -0.22
CA ASP A 26 -2.01 -25.13 0.04
C ASP A 26 -2.47 -23.72 0.44
N GLU A 27 -1.70 -23.06 1.29
CA GLU A 27 -1.96 -21.68 1.69
C GLU A 27 -1.75 -20.74 0.51
N LEU A 28 -0.70 -20.94 -0.29
CA LEU A 28 -0.53 -20.17 -1.52
C LEU A 28 -1.73 -20.32 -2.47
N GLN A 29 -2.32 -21.51 -2.61
CA GLN A 29 -3.54 -21.70 -3.40
C GLN A 29 -4.70 -20.87 -2.87
N MET A 30 -4.84 -20.75 -1.54
CA MET A 30 -5.83 -19.85 -0.95
C MET A 30 -5.60 -18.39 -1.37
N TYR A 31 -4.35 -17.89 -1.30
CA TYR A 31 -4.04 -16.52 -1.75
C TYR A 31 -4.34 -16.30 -3.23
N LEU A 32 -4.00 -17.27 -4.10
CA LEU A 32 -4.27 -17.20 -5.54
C LEU A 32 -5.78 -17.21 -5.82
N HIS A 33 -6.54 -18.04 -5.10
CA HIS A 33 -7.98 -18.08 -5.23
C HIS A 33 -8.62 -16.76 -4.80
N ILE A 34 -8.15 -16.16 -3.70
CA ILE A 34 -8.59 -14.83 -3.26
C ILE A 34 -8.30 -13.78 -4.34
N GLU A 35 -7.10 -13.77 -4.93
CA GLU A 35 -6.74 -12.87 -6.05
C GLU A 35 -7.71 -13.02 -7.23
N GLU A 36 -8.13 -14.24 -7.55
CA GLU A 36 -9.01 -14.55 -8.69
C GLU A 36 -10.47 -14.13 -8.44
N VAL A 37 -11.05 -14.44 -7.28
CA VAL A 37 -12.48 -14.23 -7.01
C VAL A 37 -12.81 -12.80 -6.54
N THR A 38 -11.86 -12.11 -5.91
CA THR A 38 -12.08 -10.78 -5.30
C THR A 38 -12.59 -9.74 -6.29
N PRO A 39 -12.07 -9.60 -7.53
CA PRO A 39 -12.55 -8.59 -8.47
C PRO A 39 -14.05 -8.70 -8.76
N GLN A 40 -14.56 -9.92 -8.96
CA GLN A 40 -15.98 -10.16 -9.25
C GLN A 40 -16.85 -9.85 -8.02
N ILE A 41 -16.49 -10.39 -6.86
CA ILE A 41 -17.22 -10.14 -5.60
C ILE A 41 -17.26 -8.65 -5.28
N PHE A 42 -16.15 -7.94 -5.50
CA PHE A 42 -16.08 -6.50 -5.25
C PHE A 42 -17.02 -5.72 -6.18
N ALA A 43 -17.08 -6.10 -7.46
CA ALA A 43 -17.98 -5.46 -8.42
C ALA A 43 -19.45 -5.65 -8.02
N ASP A 44 -19.82 -6.87 -7.62
CA ASP A 44 -21.19 -7.20 -7.20
C ASP A 44 -21.61 -6.44 -5.95
N VAL A 45 -20.73 -6.33 -4.96
CA VAL A 45 -21.02 -5.64 -3.67
C VAL A 45 -21.04 -4.13 -3.81
N LYS A 46 -20.12 -3.54 -4.60
CA LYS A 46 -20.00 -2.09 -4.73
C LYS A 46 -20.81 -1.50 -5.87
N GLY A 47 -21.38 -2.32 -6.76
CA GLY A 47 -22.03 -1.86 -7.98
C GLY A 47 -21.08 -1.05 -8.88
N SER A 48 -19.78 -1.37 -8.84
CA SER A 48 -18.72 -0.61 -9.51
C SER A 48 -17.97 -1.48 -10.51
N THR A 49 -17.65 -0.92 -11.67
CA THR A 49 -16.78 -1.55 -12.68
C THR A 49 -15.30 -1.39 -12.35
N LYS A 50 -14.96 -0.79 -11.20
CA LYS A 50 -13.57 -0.61 -10.78
C LYS A 50 -12.96 -1.97 -10.43
N VAL A 51 -12.01 -2.40 -11.26
CA VAL A 51 -11.20 -3.59 -11.00
C VAL A 51 -10.26 -3.32 -9.83
N ILE A 52 -10.35 -4.17 -8.81
CA ILE A 52 -9.35 -4.26 -7.74
C ILE A 52 -8.37 -5.36 -8.12
N SER A 53 -7.09 -5.04 -8.04
CA SER A 53 -6.01 -6.00 -8.22
C SER A 53 -5.16 -6.04 -6.95
N PRO A 54 -4.58 -7.19 -6.59
CA PRO A 54 -3.65 -7.25 -5.47
C PRO A 54 -2.47 -6.32 -5.72
N ASN A 55 -2.12 -5.58 -4.68
CA ASN A 55 -0.89 -4.81 -4.64
C ASN A 55 0.28 -5.70 -4.18
N VAL A 56 1.49 -5.18 -4.21
CA VAL A 56 2.67 -5.89 -3.72
C VAL A 56 2.53 -6.36 -2.27
N ASP A 57 1.81 -5.60 -1.44
CA ASP A 57 1.68 -5.88 -0.01
C ASP A 57 0.86 -7.14 0.29
N PHE A 58 -0.08 -7.49 -0.61
CA PHE A 58 -0.88 -8.70 -0.51
C PHE A 58 -0.02 -9.97 -0.44
N PHE A 59 1.00 -10.07 -1.29
CA PHE A 59 1.93 -11.20 -1.28
C PHE A 59 3.12 -11.01 -0.34
N SER A 60 3.49 -9.77 0.01
CA SER A 60 4.63 -9.52 0.90
C SER A 60 4.37 -10.02 2.31
N GLY A 61 3.16 -9.85 2.84
CA GLY A 61 2.77 -10.39 4.14
C GLY A 61 2.94 -11.91 4.20
N PHE A 62 2.46 -12.63 3.18
CA PHE A 62 2.62 -14.08 3.09
C PHE A 62 4.09 -14.50 3.02
N VAL A 63 4.92 -13.78 2.25
CA VAL A 63 6.36 -14.03 2.19
C VAL A 63 7.04 -13.80 3.53
N TYR A 64 6.72 -12.70 4.24
CA TYR A 64 7.30 -12.41 5.55
C TYR A 64 6.90 -13.44 6.61
N ASP A 65 5.65 -13.90 6.57
CA ASP A 65 5.16 -14.97 7.43
C ASP A 65 5.91 -16.29 7.17
N MET A 66 6.11 -16.68 5.90
CA MET A 66 6.93 -17.86 5.53
C MET A 66 8.40 -17.74 5.95
N LEU A 67 8.92 -16.52 6.10
CA LEU A 67 10.26 -16.24 6.60
C LEU A 67 10.32 -16.21 8.15
N GLY A 68 9.17 -16.29 8.83
CA GLY A 68 9.10 -16.30 10.29
C GLY A 68 9.27 -14.92 10.92
N PHE A 69 8.98 -13.85 10.18
CA PHE A 69 9.02 -12.49 10.72
C PHE A 69 7.75 -12.15 11.50
N ASP A 70 7.93 -11.42 12.60
CA ASP A 70 6.82 -10.89 13.38
C ASP A 70 6.03 -9.84 12.55
N PRO A 71 4.68 -9.88 12.52
CA PRO A 71 3.88 -8.88 11.81
C PRO A 71 4.20 -7.43 12.19
N ALA A 72 4.63 -7.18 13.43
CA ALA A 72 5.04 -5.86 13.91
C ALA A 72 6.22 -5.28 13.12
N ILE A 73 7.05 -6.11 12.47
CA ILE A 73 8.22 -5.65 11.70
C ILE A 73 7.96 -5.51 10.19
N TYR A 74 6.78 -5.85 9.67
CA TYR A 74 6.49 -5.81 8.23
C TYR A 74 6.60 -4.38 7.68
N THR A 75 5.96 -3.41 8.33
CA THR A 75 6.03 -2.00 7.91
C THR A 75 7.43 -1.40 8.10
N PRO A 76 8.15 -1.64 9.22
CA PRO A 76 9.57 -1.28 9.32
C PRO A 76 10.44 -1.83 8.19
N MET A 77 10.26 -3.09 7.78
CA MET A 77 10.99 -3.67 6.65
C MET A 77 10.69 -2.96 5.33
N PHE A 78 9.42 -2.67 5.08
CA PHE A 78 9.03 -1.87 3.92
C PHE A 78 9.69 -0.48 3.96
N ALA A 79 9.66 0.20 5.11
CA ALA A 79 10.27 1.51 5.28
C ALA A 79 11.79 1.47 5.01
N MET A 80 12.51 0.46 5.51
CA MET A 80 13.93 0.27 5.24
C MET A 80 14.23 0.15 3.75
N ALA A 81 13.47 -0.68 3.02
CA ALA A 81 13.58 -0.79 1.56
C ALA A 81 13.23 0.54 0.85
N ARG A 82 12.44 1.41 1.50
CA ARG A 82 12.05 2.72 0.96
C ARG A 82 13.06 3.84 1.15
N VAL A 83 13.92 3.75 2.17
CA VAL A 83 14.93 4.78 2.49
C VAL A 83 15.75 5.20 1.27
N VAL A 84 16.25 4.25 0.46
CA VAL A 84 17.07 4.57 -0.72
C VAL A 84 16.34 5.50 -1.69
N GLY A 85 15.06 5.23 -1.97
CA GLY A 85 14.32 6.08 -2.89
C GLY A 85 13.84 7.39 -2.26
N TRP A 86 13.53 7.41 -0.96
CA TRP A 86 13.27 8.67 -0.25
C TRP A 86 14.50 9.59 -0.26
N SER A 87 15.69 9.03 -0.02
CA SER A 87 16.95 9.74 -0.12
C SER A 87 17.19 10.27 -1.53
N ALA A 88 16.94 9.47 -2.57
CA ALA A 88 17.07 9.89 -3.96
C ALA A 88 16.13 11.07 -4.29
N HIS A 89 14.85 10.98 -3.91
CA HIS A 89 13.89 12.08 -4.11
C HIS A 89 14.29 13.34 -3.34
N ARG A 90 14.83 13.21 -2.12
CA ARG A 90 15.30 14.36 -1.34
C ARG A 90 16.50 15.04 -1.99
N ILE A 91 17.46 14.26 -2.49
CA ILE A 91 18.62 14.79 -3.21
C ILE A 91 18.16 15.53 -4.48
N ASP A 92 17.25 14.93 -5.24
CA ASP A 92 16.69 15.54 -6.46
C ASP A 92 15.99 16.87 -6.17
N GLU A 93 15.16 16.93 -5.12
CA GLU A 93 14.49 18.17 -4.71
C GLU A 93 15.48 19.25 -4.25
N LEU A 94 16.56 18.88 -3.56
CA LEU A 94 17.59 19.83 -3.13
C LEU A 94 18.35 20.43 -4.31
N ILE A 95 18.58 19.65 -5.37
CA ILE A 95 19.34 20.08 -6.55
C ILE A 95 18.44 20.87 -7.52
N ASN A 96 17.21 20.40 -7.77
CA ASN A 96 16.35 20.90 -8.83
C ASN A 96 15.16 21.75 -8.33
N GLY A 97 14.71 21.52 -7.09
CA GLY A 97 13.43 22.02 -6.59
C GLY A 97 13.44 23.50 -6.23
N GLY A 98 14.46 23.96 -5.48
CA GLY A 98 14.72 25.37 -5.12
C GLY A 98 13.55 26.16 -4.49
N ARG A 99 12.36 25.57 -4.34
CA ARG A 99 11.10 26.19 -3.94
C ARG A 99 10.47 25.36 -2.85
N ILE A 100 9.94 26.05 -1.83
CA ILE A 100 9.22 25.42 -0.74
C ILE A 100 7.88 24.89 -1.26
N ILE A 101 7.58 23.62 -0.98
CA ILE A 101 6.27 23.01 -1.26
C ILE A 101 5.26 23.52 -0.23
N ARG A 102 4.47 24.54 -0.61
CA ARG A 102 3.44 25.15 0.26
C ARG A 102 2.10 25.28 -0.48
N PRO A 103 1.25 24.24 -0.47
CA PRO A 103 -0.07 24.31 -1.09
C PRO A 103 -0.98 25.30 -0.35
N GLY A 104 -1.84 26.00 -1.11
CA GLY A 104 -2.94 26.77 -0.54
C GLY A 104 -4.12 25.88 -0.17
N TYR A 105 -5.00 26.37 0.71
CA TYR A 105 -6.26 25.71 1.02
C TYR A 105 -7.42 26.71 0.91
N ARG A 106 -8.61 26.20 0.59
CA ARG A 106 -9.85 26.97 0.62
C ARG A 106 -10.62 26.60 1.88
N SER A 107 -10.88 27.59 2.74
CA SER A 107 -11.76 27.38 3.90
C SER A 107 -13.19 27.15 3.42
N VAL A 108 -13.85 26.14 3.98
CA VAL A 108 -15.30 25.89 3.85
C VAL A 108 -16.05 26.30 5.13
N ALA A 109 -15.35 26.81 6.13
CA ALA A 109 -15.96 27.26 7.36
C ALA A 109 -16.75 28.55 7.12
N GLU A 110 -17.96 28.60 7.67
CA GLU A 110 -18.74 29.83 7.72
C GLU A 110 -18.05 30.85 8.64
N ALA A 111 -18.18 32.13 8.29
CA ALA A 111 -17.74 33.20 9.16
C ALA A 111 -18.56 33.15 10.45
N LYS A 112 -17.87 33.10 11.59
CA LYS A 112 -18.49 33.13 12.91
C LYS A 112 -18.01 34.36 13.65
N ASP A 113 -18.94 35.05 14.28
CA ASP A 113 -18.60 36.11 15.21
C ASP A 113 -17.84 35.54 16.41
N TYR A 114 -16.88 36.31 16.89
CA TYR A 114 -16.11 35.95 18.07
C TYR A 114 -17.00 36.04 19.33
N ILE A 115 -17.12 34.93 20.05
CA ILE A 115 -17.73 34.88 21.38
C ILE A 115 -16.60 34.81 22.41
N SER A 116 -16.54 35.81 23.29
CA SER A 116 -15.61 35.85 24.42
C SER A 116 -15.66 34.56 25.22
N ILE A 117 -14.51 34.08 25.69
CA ILE A 117 -14.40 32.83 26.45
C ILE A 117 -15.29 32.82 27.70
N THR A 118 -15.54 33.99 28.30
CA THR A 118 -16.43 34.16 29.47
C THR A 118 -17.92 34.13 29.13
N LYS A 119 -18.29 34.12 27.83
CA LYS A 119 -19.66 34.17 27.32
C LYS A 119 -20.00 32.99 26.39
N ARG A 120 -19.14 31.97 26.34
CA ARG A 120 -19.38 30.73 25.60
C ARG A 120 -20.30 29.80 26.38
#